data_AF-A0A085WKX4-F1
#
_entry.id   AF-A0A085WKX4-F1
#
_cell.length_a   1.000
_cell.length_b   1.000
_cell.length_c   1.000
_cell.angle_alpha   90.00
_cell.angle_beta   90.00
_cell.angle_gamma   90.00
#
_symmetry.space_group_name_H-M   'P 1'
#
loop_
_entity.id
_entity.type
_entity.pdbx_description
1 polymer ?
#
loop_
_entity_poly.entity_id
_entity_poly.type
_entity_poly.pdbx_seq_one_letter_code
_entity_poly.pdbx_strand_id
1 'polypeptide(L)'
;MKRKLLSAVMVCALSLVGCGGDDKEPEPNPQPTQKFDTPAKIQAHLEGKTLVMEGVNVPSHPNGLNEDTNYGSASQCYEKVSMNVSGGNFAVTSTLGTLRNAATVGATGECEPVAAGTPLSFTSTAVLIENVQGDGECFDISVTYPSFKQVGRGKLSDGGNTLTLELYFENQAVGATCAAGAVGSTGVKVNNVDFTGNSKQVYTVLTALPSFDTAEKIKALLEGKKLVMEGANIPSHPNGFNEDTNYGSATQCYTKSEMTVSGGNLAVTSNLGTLRDAPNVGNTGTCDHTVVSGTPLSFTSTAVLIENVKSNGACFDISVTYPSFKQAGRGKLSGDGKTLTLEIFFENQAVGANCAAGVVGSRTVKLNNADFTGNARQVYAVSAAQ
;
A
#
# COMPACT_ATOMS: atom_id res chain seq x y z
N MET A 1 -15.98 61.92 -1.82
CA MET A 1 -14.62 62.35 -1.41
C MET A 1 -14.37 61.91 0.03
N LYS A 2 -13.11 61.62 0.41
CA LYS A 2 -12.42 61.85 1.73
C LYS A 2 -13.22 61.71 3.06
N ARG A 3 -12.68 61.22 4.18
CA ARG A 3 -11.39 60.57 4.55
C ARG A 3 -11.53 60.04 6.00
N LYS A 4 -10.81 58.94 6.27
CA LYS A 4 -10.11 58.55 7.51
C LYS A 4 -10.20 59.44 8.78
N LEU A 5 -10.42 58.77 9.91
CA LEU A 5 -9.69 58.85 11.19
C LEU A 5 -9.42 57.38 11.62
N LEU A 6 -8.32 56.88 12.20
CA LEU A 6 -7.02 57.41 12.66
C LEU A 6 -6.97 58.21 13.98
N SER A 7 -6.82 57.45 15.09
CA SER A 7 -5.84 57.60 16.20
C SER A 7 -5.85 56.28 17.00
N ALA A 8 -4.77 55.55 17.30
CA ALA A 8 -3.46 55.89 17.85
C ALA A 8 -3.49 56.22 19.36
N VAL A 9 -3.23 55.22 20.22
CA VAL A 9 -2.68 55.40 21.57
C VAL A 9 -1.64 54.31 21.82
N MET A 10 -0.49 54.74 22.35
CA MET A 10 0.68 53.95 22.71
C MET A 10 0.74 53.84 24.23
N VAL A 11 0.82 52.63 24.79
CA VAL A 11 1.17 52.42 26.21
C VAL A 11 2.13 51.24 26.32
N CYS A 12 3.38 51.54 26.68
CA CYS A 12 4.27 50.54 27.27
C CYS A 12 4.03 50.53 28.78
N ALA A 13 3.80 49.35 29.35
CA ALA A 13 3.86 49.13 30.79
C ALA A 13 4.46 47.73 31.04
N LEU A 14 5.72 47.69 31.49
CA LEU A 14 6.21 46.48 32.18
C LEU A 14 5.58 46.45 33.57
N SER A 15 4.83 45.41 33.88
CA SER A 15 4.45 45.06 35.25
C SER A 15 4.68 43.57 35.47
N LEU A 16 5.81 43.23 36.08
CA LEU A 16 6.07 41.91 36.64
C LEU A 16 5.23 41.74 37.91
N VAL A 17 4.12 41.02 37.83
CA VAL A 17 3.46 40.39 38.97
C VAL A 17 3.02 39.00 38.51
N GLY A 18 3.60 37.96 39.12
CA GLY A 18 3.19 36.58 38.84
C GLY A 18 1.99 36.17 39.70
N CYS A 19 1.06 35.42 39.11
CA CYS A 19 0.12 34.53 39.81
C CYS A 19 -0.59 33.64 38.78
N GLY A 20 -0.59 32.32 39.02
CA GLY A 20 -1.54 31.33 38.46
C GLY A 20 -1.80 31.34 36.95
N GLY A 21 -1.17 30.42 36.23
CA GLY A 21 -1.62 29.98 34.90
C GLY A 21 -1.55 28.47 34.82
N ASP A 22 -2.65 27.82 34.46
CA ASP A 22 -2.77 26.37 34.40
C ASP A 22 -1.72 25.74 33.48
N ASP A 23 -1.23 24.55 33.86
CA ASP A 23 -0.44 23.66 33.00
C ASP A 23 -1.32 23.16 31.85
N LYS A 24 -1.51 23.99 30.83
CA LYS A 24 -1.96 23.52 29.52
C LYS A 24 -0.82 22.70 28.93
N GLU A 25 -1.08 21.41 28.71
CA GLU A 25 -0.28 20.60 27.80
C GLU A 25 0.00 21.40 26.52
N PRO A 26 1.23 21.36 25.98
CA PRO A 26 1.50 21.97 24.69
C PRO A 26 0.57 21.30 23.66
N GLU A 27 -0.36 22.09 23.10
CA GLU A 27 -1.27 21.59 22.06
C GLU A 27 -0.43 20.89 20.97
N PRO A 28 -0.85 19.69 20.52
CA PRO A 28 -0.08 18.93 19.55
C PRO A 28 0.12 19.80 18.31
N ASN A 29 1.37 20.17 18.07
CA ASN A 29 1.78 21.08 17.01
C ASN A 29 1.11 20.63 15.70
N PRO A 30 0.17 21.41 15.13
CA PRO A 30 -0.71 20.92 14.08
C PRO A 30 0.13 20.39 12.94
N GLN A 31 -0.09 19.13 12.56
CA GLN A 31 0.65 18.53 11.45
C GLN A 31 0.52 19.45 10.24
N PRO A 32 1.64 19.86 9.61
CA PRO A 32 1.60 20.81 8.52
C PRO A 32 0.73 20.24 7.40
N THR A 33 -0.41 20.88 7.15
CA THR A 33 -1.34 20.50 6.09
C THR A 33 -0.57 20.46 4.77
N GLN A 34 -0.63 19.35 4.06
CA GLN A 34 0.16 19.19 2.84
C GLN A 34 -0.36 20.15 1.77
N LYS A 35 0.47 21.13 1.40
CA LYS A 35 0.13 22.11 0.37
C LYS A 35 0.40 21.59 -1.03
N PHE A 36 -0.49 21.92 -1.96
CA PHE A 36 -0.41 21.60 -3.38
C PHE A 36 -0.33 22.85 -4.27
N ASP A 37 -0.08 24.04 -3.70
CA ASP A 37 0.07 25.37 -4.33
C ASP A 37 0.99 25.51 -5.56
N THR A 38 1.70 24.46 -6.00
CA THR A 38 2.66 24.49 -7.10
C THR A 38 2.71 23.16 -7.86
N PRO A 39 2.98 23.17 -9.18
CA PRO A 39 3.07 21.94 -9.98
C PRO A 39 4.03 20.90 -9.41
N ALA A 40 5.19 21.36 -8.91
CA ALA A 40 6.21 20.49 -8.33
C ALA A 40 5.72 19.77 -7.06
N LYS A 41 4.89 20.41 -6.21
CA LYS A 41 4.31 19.76 -5.03
C LYS A 41 3.24 18.75 -5.42
N ILE A 42 2.42 19.04 -6.43
CA ILE A 42 1.43 18.08 -6.96
C ILE A 42 2.14 16.86 -7.55
N GLN A 43 3.14 17.07 -8.42
CA GLN A 43 3.94 15.98 -9.01
C GLN A 43 4.65 15.15 -7.92
N ALA A 44 5.33 15.79 -6.96
CA ALA A 44 6.01 15.09 -5.88
C ALA A 44 5.05 14.35 -4.93
N HIS A 45 3.80 14.80 -4.79
CA HIS A 45 2.78 14.08 -4.03
C HIS A 45 2.24 12.85 -4.78
N LEU A 46 2.13 12.93 -6.11
CA LEU A 46 1.61 11.84 -6.95
C LEU A 46 2.67 10.79 -7.29
N GLU A 47 3.96 11.16 -7.34
CA GLU A 47 5.07 10.26 -7.71
C GLU A 47 5.11 8.99 -6.83
N GLY A 48 5.26 7.82 -7.47
CA GLY A 48 5.27 6.51 -6.83
C GLY A 48 3.90 5.97 -6.40
N LYS A 49 2.81 6.75 -6.56
CA LYS A 49 1.45 6.35 -6.15
C LYS A 49 0.68 5.64 -7.26
N THR A 50 -0.36 4.94 -6.84
CA THR A 50 -1.38 4.36 -7.73
C THR A 50 -2.69 5.14 -7.59
N LEU A 51 -3.28 5.52 -8.72
CA LEU A 51 -4.50 6.30 -8.83
C LEU A 51 -5.60 5.38 -9.37
N VAL A 52 -6.71 5.18 -8.64
CA VAL A 52 -7.76 4.21 -9.01
C VAL A 52 -9.12 4.88 -9.13
N MET A 53 -9.75 4.74 -10.31
CA MET A 53 -11.13 5.15 -10.60
C MET A 53 -11.96 3.89 -10.91
N GLU A 54 -13.08 3.73 -10.22
CA GLU A 54 -14.00 2.58 -10.36
C GLU A 54 -15.40 2.93 -9.80
N GLY A 55 -16.43 2.19 -10.25
CA GLY A 55 -17.81 2.38 -9.80
C GLY A 55 -18.31 3.81 -10.00
N VAL A 56 -18.94 4.40 -8.98
CA VAL A 56 -19.52 5.77 -9.02
C VAL A 56 -18.51 6.90 -9.31
N ASN A 57 -17.21 6.59 -9.33
CA ASN A 57 -16.15 7.52 -9.66
C ASN A 57 -15.85 7.59 -11.17
N VAL A 58 -16.33 6.60 -11.94
CA VAL A 58 -16.38 6.66 -13.41
C VAL A 58 -17.54 7.59 -13.78
N PRO A 59 -17.29 8.69 -14.51
CA PRO A 59 -18.35 9.61 -14.92
C PRO A 59 -18.95 9.16 -16.25
N SER A 60 -20.12 9.69 -16.65
CA SER A 60 -20.81 9.21 -17.86
C SER A 60 -20.26 9.70 -19.20
N HIS A 61 -19.41 10.72 -19.18
CA HIS A 61 -18.76 11.28 -20.36
C HIS A 61 -17.25 11.45 -20.11
N PRO A 62 -16.53 10.38 -19.76
CA PRO A 62 -15.09 10.44 -19.51
C PRO A 62 -14.37 10.89 -20.79
N ASN A 63 -13.34 11.70 -20.64
CA ASN A 63 -12.60 12.30 -21.75
C ASN A 63 -13.48 13.10 -22.76
N GLY A 64 -14.69 13.49 -22.36
CA GLY A 64 -15.67 14.22 -23.17
C GLY A 64 -16.55 13.37 -24.09
N LEU A 65 -16.43 12.04 -24.08
CA LEU A 65 -17.18 11.13 -24.95
C LEU A 65 -18.20 10.32 -24.13
N ASN A 66 -19.42 10.15 -24.63
CA ASN A 66 -20.47 9.38 -23.97
C ASN A 66 -20.04 7.90 -23.78
N GLU A 67 -20.09 7.39 -22.55
CA GLU A 67 -19.75 5.99 -22.22
C GLU A 67 -20.63 4.96 -22.94
N ASP A 68 -21.88 5.33 -23.27
CA ASP A 68 -22.85 4.47 -23.95
C ASP A 68 -22.59 4.31 -25.46
N THR A 69 -21.61 5.02 -26.04
CA THR A 69 -21.32 4.95 -27.49
C THR A 69 -20.13 4.04 -27.77
N ASN A 70 -20.29 3.13 -28.74
CA ASN A 70 -19.22 2.25 -29.21
C ASN A 70 -18.23 3.04 -30.07
N TYR A 71 -17.02 3.30 -29.56
CA TYR A 71 -15.90 3.90 -30.30
C TYR A 71 -14.82 2.85 -30.64
N GLY A 72 -15.19 1.57 -30.70
CA GLY A 72 -14.25 0.46 -30.90
C GLY A 72 -13.27 0.34 -29.73
N SER A 73 -11.97 0.28 -30.03
CA SER A 73 -10.91 0.28 -29.02
C SER A 73 -10.78 1.59 -28.23
N ALA A 74 -11.45 2.67 -28.66
CA ALA A 74 -11.54 3.93 -27.94
C ALA A 74 -12.85 4.09 -27.15
N SER A 75 -13.66 3.02 -26.99
CA SER A 75 -14.87 3.06 -26.16
C SER A 75 -14.52 3.40 -24.71
N GLN A 76 -15.36 4.21 -24.05
CA GLN A 76 -15.07 4.73 -22.72
C GLN A 76 -15.92 4.12 -21.59
N CYS A 77 -16.69 3.07 -21.86
CA CYS A 77 -17.34 2.28 -20.82
C CYS A 77 -16.27 1.59 -19.98
N TYR A 78 -15.97 2.12 -18.78
CA TYR A 78 -14.91 1.62 -17.90
C TYR A 78 -15.50 0.89 -16.68
N GLU A 79 -14.97 -0.29 -16.38
CA GLU A 79 -15.17 -0.96 -15.08
C GLU A 79 -14.18 -0.38 -14.06
N LYS A 80 -12.90 -0.27 -14.47
CA LYS A 80 -11.80 0.23 -13.64
C LYS A 80 -10.73 0.90 -14.48
N VAL A 81 -10.20 2.02 -13.99
CA VAL A 81 -8.96 2.62 -14.50
C VAL A 81 -7.95 2.74 -13.36
N SER A 82 -6.75 2.23 -13.58
CA SER A 82 -5.61 2.33 -12.67
C SER A 82 -4.46 3.06 -13.36
N MET A 83 -3.88 4.06 -12.70
CA MET A 83 -2.70 4.78 -13.20
C MET A 83 -1.58 4.71 -12.16
N ASN A 84 -0.45 4.12 -12.52
CA ASN A 84 0.76 4.19 -11.72
C ASN A 84 1.58 5.40 -12.14
N VAL A 85 1.96 6.24 -11.19
CA VAL A 85 2.75 7.45 -11.45
C VAL A 85 4.22 7.14 -11.20
N SER A 86 5.07 7.27 -12.22
CA SER A 86 6.51 7.11 -12.05
C SER A 86 7.31 7.95 -13.05
N GLY A 87 8.37 8.59 -12.58
CA GLY A 87 9.22 9.47 -13.38
C GLY A 87 8.43 10.64 -13.97
N GLY A 88 7.39 11.12 -13.27
CA GLY A 88 6.47 12.14 -13.78
C GLY A 88 5.55 11.69 -14.92
N ASN A 89 5.48 10.39 -15.24
CA ASN A 89 4.56 9.83 -16.25
C ASN A 89 3.50 8.94 -15.62
N PHE A 90 2.35 8.83 -16.28
CA PHE A 90 1.29 7.89 -15.97
C PHE A 90 1.40 6.63 -16.84
N ALA A 91 1.54 5.46 -16.20
CA ALA A 91 1.33 4.15 -16.80
C ALA A 91 -0.10 3.70 -16.48
N VAL A 92 -0.97 3.72 -17.49
CA VAL A 92 -2.42 3.50 -17.36
C VAL A 92 -2.78 2.07 -17.74
N THR A 93 -3.69 1.48 -16.97
CA THR A 93 -4.42 0.26 -17.33
C THR A 93 -5.91 0.50 -17.15
N SER A 94 -6.65 0.37 -18.24
CA SER A 94 -8.11 0.54 -18.29
C SER A 94 -8.76 -0.80 -18.56
N THR A 95 -9.53 -1.31 -17.61
CA THR A 95 -10.45 -2.43 -17.82
C THR A 95 -11.77 -1.85 -18.32
N LEU A 96 -12.18 -2.25 -19.52
CA LEU A 96 -13.48 -1.86 -20.07
C LEU A 96 -14.61 -2.63 -19.39
N GLY A 97 -15.75 -1.98 -19.22
CA GLY A 97 -17.03 -2.65 -18.94
C GLY A 97 -17.59 -3.31 -20.20
N THR A 98 -18.81 -3.84 -20.10
CA THR A 98 -19.53 -4.39 -21.26
C THR A 98 -20.49 -3.34 -21.80
N LEU A 99 -20.42 -3.06 -23.11
CA LEU A 99 -21.35 -2.16 -23.76
C LEU A 99 -22.51 -2.94 -24.38
N ARG A 100 -23.69 -2.86 -23.76
CA ARG A 100 -24.90 -3.54 -24.24
C ARG A 100 -25.51 -2.83 -25.44
N ASN A 101 -26.17 -3.58 -26.33
CA ASN A 101 -26.97 -3.07 -27.46
C ASN A 101 -26.25 -2.22 -28.53
N ALA A 102 -24.94 -1.99 -28.42
CA ALA A 102 -24.15 -1.23 -29.39
C ALA A 102 -23.10 -2.11 -30.10
N ALA A 103 -23.54 -3.08 -30.91
CA ALA A 103 -22.66 -4.09 -31.53
C ALA A 103 -21.68 -3.54 -32.60
N THR A 104 -21.90 -2.33 -33.11
CA THR A 104 -21.09 -1.70 -34.17
C THR A 104 -20.58 -0.33 -33.73
N VAL A 105 -19.40 0.06 -34.21
CA VAL A 105 -18.82 1.40 -33.99
C VAL A 105 -19.82 2.48 -34.42
N GLY A 106 -20.00 3.50 -33.59
CA GLY A 106 -20.96 4.59 -33.76
C GLY A 106 -22.38 4.30 -33.24
N ALA A 107 -22.69 3.07 -32.84
CA ALA A 107 -23.96 2.77 -32.16
C ALA A 107 -23.93 3.24 -30.70
N THR A 108 -25.08 3.71 -30.21
CA THR A 108 -25.32 4.02 -28.79
C THR A 108 -26.11 2.87 -28.16
N GLY A 109 -25.75 2.52 -26.93
CA GLY A 109 -26.27 1.39 -26.18
C GLY A 109 -26.44 1.73 -24.71
N GLU A 110 -25.89 0.88 -23.84
CA GLU A 110 -25.89 1.09 -22.39
C GLU A 110 -24.59 0.50 -21.81
N CYS A 111 -23.81 1.29 -21.08
CA CYS A 111 -22.61 0.83 -20.39
C CYS A 111 -22.94 0.01 -19.14
N GLU A 112 -22.35 -1.18 -19.04
CA GLU A 112 -22.42 -2.06 -17.87
C GLU A 112 -21.02 -2.18 -17.23
N PRO A 113 -20.67 -1.30 -16.26
CA PRO A 113 -19.33 -1.18 -15.69
C PRO A 113 -18.99 -2.27 -14.64
N VAL A 114 -19.63 -3.45 -14.75
CA VAL A 114 -19.45 -4.59 -13.82
C VAL A 114 -19.00 -5.88 -14.52
N ALA A 115 -18.99 -5.90 -15.86
CA ALA A 115 -18.57 -7.05 -16.65
C ALA A 115 -17.25 -6.74 -17.36
N ALA A 116 -16.14 -7.14 -16.73
CA ALA A 116 -14.77 -6.83 -17.15
C ALA A 116 -14.40 -7.44 -18.52
N GLY A 117 -14.08 -6.57 -19.47
CA GLY A 117 -13.44 -6.93 -20.74
C GLY A 117 -11.91 -7.06 -20.62
N THR A 118 -11.23 -7.27 -21.75
CA THR A 118 -9.77 -7.32 -21.79
C THR A 118 -9.17 -5.94 -21.44
N PRO A 119 -8.22 -5.85 -20.48
CA PRO A 119 -7.58 -4.59 -20.15
C PRO A 119 -6.76 -4.01 -21.31
N LEU A 120 -6.82 -2.69 -21.47
CA LEU A 120 -5.95 -1.91 -22.34
C LEU A 120 -4.89 -1.21 -21.49
N SER A 121 -3.62 -1.27 -21.90
CA SER A 121 -2.53 -0.60 -21.19
C SER A 121 -1.74 0.32 -22.11
N PHE A 122 -1.39 1.50 -21.61
CA PHE A 122 -0.64 2.51 -22.34
C PHE A 122 0.10 3.45 -21.36
N THR A 123 1.26 3.95 -21.76
CA THR A 123 2.09 4.83 -20.93
C THR A 123 2.24 6.18 -21.60
N SER A 124 2.07 7.25 -20.82
CA SER A 124 2.31 8.61 -21.28
C SER A 124 3.80 8.88 -21.48
N THR A 125 4.12 9.75 -22.43
CA THR A 125 5.47 10.23 -22.74
C THR A 125 5.76 11.57 -22.05
N ALA A 126 4.73 12.29 -21.61
CA ALA A 126 4.84 13.47 -20.78
C ALA A 126 3.52 13.75 -20.03
N VAL A 127 3.62 14.18 -18.76
CA VAL A 127 2.55 14.84 -18.00
C VAL A 127 3.01 16.25 -17.64
N LEU A 128 2.27 17.27 -18.05
CA LEU A 128 2.48 18.67 -17.66
C LEU A 128 1.36 19.10 -16.72
N ILE A 129 1.74 19.75 -15.62
CA ILE A 129 0.84 20.41 -14.66
C ILE A 129 1.24 21.87 -14.59
N GLU A 130 0.28 22.78 -14.70
CA GLU A 130 0.52 24.23 -14.73
C GLU A 130 -0.66 25.03 -14.12
N ASN A 131 -0.51 26.35 -14.03
CA ASN A 131 -1.57 27.29 -13.62
C ASN A 131 -2.33 26.90 -12.33
N VAL A 132 -1.60 26.44 -11.31
CA VAL A 132 -2.17 25.99 -10.04
C VAL A 132 -2.84 27.15 -9.28
N GLN A 133 -4.06 26.91 -8.80
CA GLN A 133 -4.89 27.83 -8.05
C GLN A 133 -5.40 27.15 -6.77
N GLY A 134 -5.69 27.96 -5.74
CA GLY A 134 -6.38 27.50 -4.51
C GLY A 134 -5.72 26.31 -3.82
N ASP A 135 -4.38 26.28 -3.71
CA ASP A 135 -3.64 25.17 -3.05
C ASP A 135 -3.98 23.77 -3.62
N GLY A 136 -4.20 23.69 -4.94
CA GLY A 136 -4.57 22.44 -5.63
C GLY A 136 -6.07 22.27 -5.91
N GLU A 137 -6.90 23.25 -5.56
CA GLU A 137 -8.33 23.29 -5.92
C GLU A 137 -8.58 23.33 -7.44
N CYS A 138 -7.65 23.88 -8.22
CA CYS A 138 -7.64 23.76 -9.68
C CYS A 138 -6.21 23.85 -10.20
N PHE A 139 -5.83 23.00 -11.15
CA PHE A 139 -4.63 23.16 -11.96
C PHE A 139 -4.90 22.70 -13.40
N ASP A 140 -4.22 23.30 -14.37
CA ASP A 140 -4.28 22.84 -15.76
C ASP A 140 -3.38 21.59 -15.91
N ILE A 141 -3.83 20.62 -16.70
CA ILE A 141 -3.11 19.37 -16.96
C ILE A 141 -3.14 19.00 -18.44
N SER A 142 -1.99 18.56 -18.94
CA SER A 142 -1.84 17.93 -20.26
C SER A 142 -1.15 16.57 -20.11
N VAL A 143 -1.72 15.53 -20.69
CA VAL A 143 -1.14 14.17 -20.72
C VAL A 143 -0.94 13.74 -22.17
N THR A 144 0.30 13.47 -22.55
CA THR A 144 0.68 13.08 -23.90
C THR A 144 0.97 11.59 -23.95
N TYR A 145 0.35 10.88 -24.87
CA TYR A 145 0.58 9.46 -25.16
C TYR A 145 1.12 9.30 -26.60
N PRO A 146 1.68 8.13 -26.98
CA PRO A 146 2.27 7.94 -28.31
C PRO A 146 1.33 8.19 -29.50
N SER A 147 0.01 8.08 -29.31
CA SER A 147 -1.00 8.19 -30.38
C SER A 147 -2.08 9.24 -30.15
N PHE A 148 -2.15 9.86 -28.98
CA PHE A 148 -3.13 10.90 -28.65
C PHE A 148 -2.66 11.78 -27.48
N LYS A 149 -3.28 12.95 -27.33
CA LYS A 149 -3.06 13.84 -26.19
C LYS A 149 -4.39 14.19 -25.53
N GLN A 150 -4.38 14.27 -24.21
CA GLN A 150 -5.48 14.74 -23.38
C GLN A 150 -5.10 16.05 -22.71
N VAL A 151 -6.07 16.95 -22.58
CA VAL A 151 -5.93 18.27 -21.96
C VAL A 151 -7.14 18.54 -21.07
N GLY A 152 -6.96 19.35 -20.03
CA GLY A 152 -8.06 19.75 -19.18
C GLY A 152 -7.56 20.31 -17.86
N ARG A 153 -8.31 20.03 -16.79
CA ARG A 153 -8.07 20.55 -15.44
C ARG A 153 -8.16 19.45 -14.39
N GLY A 154 -7.39 19.60 -13.31
CA GLY A 154 -7.38 18.69 -12.17
C GLY A 154 -7.59 19.40 -10.84
N LYS A 155 -8.00 18.65 -9.82
CA LYS A 155 -8.13 19.07 -8.42
C LYS A 155 -7.63 17.96 -7.50
N LEU A 156 -6.85 18.32 -6.49
CA LEU A 156 -6.61 17.46 -5.32
C LEU A 156 -7.58 17.81 -4.19
N SER A 157 -7.95 16.82 -3.39
CA SER A 157 -8.51 17.02 -2.04
C SER A 157 -7.45 17.55 -1.08
N ASP A 158 -7.85 18.24 -0.01
CA ASP A 158 -6.98 18.83 1.02
C ASP A 158 -5.99 17.83 1.66
N GLY A 159 -6.37 16.54 1.77
CA GLY A 159 -5.50 15.45 2.24
C GLY A 159 -4.72 14.72 1.16
N GLY A 160 -4.86 15.12 -0.11
CA GLY A 160 -4.29 14.46 -1.29
C GLY A 160 -4.73 13.00 -1.51
N ASN A 161 -5.76 12.53 -0.82
CA ASN A 161 -6.28 11.16 -0.96
C ASN A 161 -7.23 10.98 -2.16
N THR A 162 -7.67 12.08 -2.78
CA THR A 162 -8.49 12.07 -3.99
C THR A 162 -7.92 13.05 -5.02
N LEU A 163 -7.80 12.59 -6.27
CA LEU A 163 -7.46 13.37 -7.45
C LEU A 163 -8.65 13.34 -8.41
N THR A 164 -9.31 14.48 -8.63
CA THR A 164 -10.33 14.61 -9.67
C THR A 164 -9.70 15.18 -10.93
N LEU A 165 -9.87 14.52 -12.06
CA LEU A 165 -9.43 14.98 -13.38
C LEU A 165 -10.65 15.21 -14.28
N GLU A 166 -10.65 16.32 -15.01
CA GLU A 166 -11.64 16.62 -16.03
C GLU A 166 -10.90 16.83 -17.35
N LEU A 167 -10.71 15.72 -18.06
CA LEU A 167 -9.91 15.64 -19.28
C LEU A 167 -10.81 15.60 -20.52
N TYR A 168 -10.23 16.01 -21.63
CA TYR A 168 -10.78 15.94 -22.98
C TYR A 168 -9.66 15.63 -23.96
N PHE A 169 -9.97 15.07 -25.13
CA PHE A 169 -8.97 14.95 -26.20
C PHE A 169 -8.55 16.32 -26.74
N GLU A 170 -7.26 16.48 -27.04
CA GLU A 170 -6.72 17.74 -27.56
C GLU A 170 -7.43 18.17 -28.86
N ASN A 171 -7.64 19.47 -29.02
CA ASN A 171 -8.36 20.11 -30.12
C ASN A 171 -9.87 19.79 -30.20
N GLN A 172 -10.42 18.93 -29.32
CA GLN A 172 -11.87 18.69 -29.25
C GLN A 172 -12.58 19.62 -28.28
N ALA A 173 -11.92 20.07 -27.20
CA ALA A 173 -12.54 20.90 -26.17
C ALA A 173 -11.96 22.32 -26.09
N VAL A 174 -12.83 23.30 -25.81
CA VAL A 174 -12.47 24.66 -25.42
C VAL A 174 -13.14 25.02 -24.10
N GLY A 175 -12.50 25.85 -23.28
CA GLY A 175 -12.99 26.23 -21.94
C GLY A 175 -12.71 25.20 -20.83
N ALA A 176 -11.87 24.20 -21.08
CA ALA A 176 -11.54 23.13 -20.12
C ALA A 176 -10.34 23.45 -19.18
N THR A 177 -9.97 24.73 -19.02
CA THR A 177 -8.85 25.17 -18.18
C THR A 177 -9.32 25.86 -16.90
N CYS A 178 -8.46 25.94 -15.89
CA CYS A 178 -8.70 26.65 -14.64
C CYS A 178 -8.86 28.17 -14.82
N ALA A 179 -8.40 28.73 -15.95
CA ALA A 179 -8.71 30.10 -16.34
C ALA A 179 -10.15 30.31 -16.81
N ALA A 180 -10.80 29.25 -17.32
CA ALA A 180 -12.21 29.26 -17.73
C ALA A 180 -13.18 28.86 -16.59
N GLY A 181 -12.70 28.08 -15.62
CA GLY A 181 -13.42 27.80 -14.37
C GLY A 181 -12.84 26.63 -13.58
N ALA A 182 -13.30 26.48 -12.33
CA ALA A 182 -12.92 25.34 -11.47
C ALA A 182 -13.40 23.99 -12.04
N VAL A 183 -12.80 22.88 -11.59
CA VAL A 183 -13.17 21.51 -11.99
C VAL A 183 -14.68 21.28 -11.82
N GLY A 184 -15.35 20.88 -12.91
CA GLY A 184 -16.79 20.70 -13.00
C GLY A 184 -17.61 21.96 -13.32
N SER A 185 -16.98 23.10 -13.66
CA SER A 185 -17.72 24.28 -14.12
C SER A 185 -18.40 24.02 -15.47
N THR A 186 -19.58 24.62 -15.66
CA THR A 186 -20.20 24.74 -16.98
C THR A 186 -19.36 25.65 -17.89
N GLY A 187 -19.66 25.62 -19.20
CA GLY A 187 -19.01 26.47 -20.21
C GLY A 187 -17.96 25.78 -21.08
N VAL A 188 -17.63 24.51 -20.81
CA VAL A 188 -16.85 23.70 -21.75
C VAL A 188 -17.68 23.47 -23.02
N LYS A 189 -17.06 23.62 -24.20
CA LYS A 189 -17.62 23.17 -25.48
C LYS A 189 -16.78 22.02 -26.02
N VAL A 190 -17.43 20.94 -26.45
CA VAL A 190 -16.79 19.83 -27.17
C VAL A 190 -17.26 19.84 -28.61
N ASN A 191 -16.33 19.84 -29.57
CA ASN A 191 -16.59 19.97 -31.01
C ASN A 191 -17.50 21.18 -31.35
N ASN A 192 -17.27 22.31 -30.67
CA ASN A 192 -18.05 23.56 -30.71
C ASN A 192 -19.50 23.50 -30.16
N VAL A 193 -19.95 22.35 -29.63
CA VAL A 193 -21.25 22.19 -28.96
C VAL A 193 -21.08 22.32 -27.45
N ASP A 194 -22.04 22.94 -26.75
CA ASP A 194 -22.00 23.03 -25.28
C ASP A 194 -22.03 21.63 -24.64
N PHE A 195 -21.07 21.37 -23.76
CA PHE A 195 -20.95 20.08 -23.09
C PHE A 195 -21.95 19.95 -21.94
N THR A 196 -22.80 18.92 -22.02
CA THR A 196 -23.86 18.64 -21.04
C THR A 196 -23.62 17.37 -20.22
N GLY A 197 -22.56 16.63 -20.51
CA GLY A 197 -22.18 15.40 -19.82
C GLY A 197 -21.47 15.64 -18.49
N ASN A 198 -21.09 14.54 -17.83
CA ASN A 198 -20.17 14.57 -16.69
C ASN A 198 -18.82 13.99 -17.12
N SER A 199 -17.74 14.76 -17.01
CA SER A 199 -16.37 14.37 -17.40
C SER A 199 -15.41 14.23 -16.21
N LYS A 200 -15.91 14.40 -14.97
CA LYS A 200 -15.12 14.36 -13.73
C LYS A 200 -14.73 12.93 -13.36
N GLN A 201 -13.53 12.52 -13.76
CA GLN A 201 -12.91 11.25 -13.41
C GLN A 201 -12.33 11.36 -12.00
N VAL A 202 -12.85 10.61 -11.04
CA VAL A 202 -12.42 10.68 -9.63
C VAL A 202 -11.49 9.52 -9.31
N TYR A 203 -10.24 9.81 -8.97
CA TYR A 203 -9.24 8.80 -8.61
C TYR A 203 -8.97 8.81 -7.11
N THR A 204 -9.10 7.64 -6.47
CA THR A 204 -8.53 7.40 -5.15
C THR A 204 -7.01 7.35 -5.27
N VAL A 205 -6.31 8.20 -4.52
CA VAL A 205 -4.86 8.31 -4.50
C VAL A 205 -4.32 7.35 -3.44
N LEU A 206 -3.96 6.14 -3.86
CA LEU A 206 -3.36 5.14 -2.98
C LEU A 206 -1.92 5.56 -2.67
N THR A 207 -1.56 5.64 -1.39
CA THR A 207 -0.17 5.79 -0.96
C THR A 207 0.70 4.73 -1.63
N ALA A 208 1.87 5.13 -2.12
CA ALA A 208 2.89 4.21 -2.62
C ALA A 208 3.07 3.06 -1.62
N LEU A 209 2.84 1.82 -2.07
CA LEU A 209 3.11 0.65 -1.23
C LEU A 209 4.60 0.65 -0.88
N PRO A 210 5.00 0.37 0.37
CA PRO A 210 6.41 0.43 0.72
C PRO A 210 7.22 -0.55 -0.13
N SER A 211 8.37 -0.08 -0.61
CA SER A 211 9.27 -0.90 -1.39
C SER A 211 10.10 -1.79 -0.46
N PHE A 212 10.18 -3.09 -0.80
CA PHE A 212 10.93 -4.13 -0.09
C PHE A 212 11.84 -4.88 -1.07
N ASP A 213 12.37 -4.19 -2.08
CA ASP A 213 13.21 -4.77 -3.14
C ASP A 213 14.64 -5.14 -2.71
N THR A 214 15.04 -4.72 -1.50
CA THR A 214 16.40 -4.78 -0.97
C THR A 214 16.40 -5.21 0.50
N ALA A 215 17.48 -5.84 0.95
CA ALA A 215 17.60 -6.31 2.33
C ALA A 215 17.57 -5.14 3.32
N GLU A 216 18.11 -4.00 2.91
CA GLU A 216 18.20 -2.75 3.68
C GLU A 216 16.81 -2.17 3.93
N LYS A 217 15.93 -2.14 2.93
CA LYS A 217 14.54 -1.68 3.09
C LYS A 217 13.73 -2.63 3.97
N ILE A 218 13.93 -3.94 3.88
CA ILE A 218 13.29 -4.93 4.75
C ILE A 218 13.75 -4.75 6.21
N LYS A 219 15.07 -4.61 6.45
CA LYS A 219 15.61 -4.32 7.78
C LYS A 219 15.07 -3.00 8.33
N ALA A 220 15.02 -1.94 7.52
CA ALA A 220 14.50 -0.63 7.92
C ALA A 220 12.99 -0.65 8.23
N LEU A 221 12.19 -1.48 7.57
CA LEU A 221 10.78 -1.70 7.95
C LEU A 221 10.69 -2.35 9.33
N LEU A 222 11.48 -3.40 9.56
CA LEU A 222 11.39 -4.27 10.73
C LEU A 222 12.05 -3.68 11.98
N GLU A 223 13.03 -2.80 11.86
CA GLU A 223 13.71 -2.16 12.99
C GLU A 223 12.72 -1.41 13.91
N GLY A 224 12.83 -1.62 15.22
CA GLY A 224 11.89 -1.05 16.21
C GLY A 224 10.47 -1.62 16.15
N LYS A 225 10.24 -2.73 15.43
CA LYS A 225 8.95 -3.42 15.36
C LYS A 225 8.85 -4.57 16.35
N LYS A 226 7.60 -4.92 16.63
CA LYS A 226 7.16 -6.09 17.35
C LYS A 226 6.44 -7.00 16.37
N LEU A 227 6.79 -8.29 16.39
CA LEU A 227 6.35 -9.32 15.46
C LEU A 227 5.61 -10.39 16.28
N VAL A 228 4.30 -10.54 16.08
CA VAL A 228 3.46 -11.42 16.92
C VAL A 228 2.82 -12.54 16.11
N MET A 229 3.10 -13.78 16.49
CA MET A 229 2.46 -15.00 15.97
C MET A 229 1.60 -15.63 17.08
N GLU A 230 0.31 -15.79 16.83
CA GLU A 230 -0.66 -16.40 17.75
C GLU A 230 -1.89 -16.95 17.02
N GLY A 231 -2.60 -17.88 17.66
CA GLY A 231 -3.78 -18.54 17.09
C GLY A 231 -3.47 -19.24 15.77
N ALA A 232 -4.35 -19.08 14.76
CA ALA A 232 -4.21 -19.70 13.44
C ALA A 232 -2.97 -19.27 12.63
N ASN A 233 -2.17 -18.33 13.14
CA ASN A 233 -0.89 -17.94 12.55
C ASN A 233 0.28 -18.84 13.00
N ILE A 234 0.09 -19.64 14.04
CA ILE A 234 0.98 -20.72 14.44
C ILE A 234 0.72 -21.89 13.46
N PRO A 235 1.74 -22.35 12.72
CA PRO A 235 1.58 -23.43 11.76
C PRO A 235 1.84 -24.79 12.45
N SER A 236 1.35 -25.90 11.90
CA SER A 236 1.45 -27.20 12.60
C SER A 236 2.83 -27.82 12.70
N HIS A 237 3.80 -27.33 11.93
CA HIS A 237 5.19 -27.80 11.93
C HIS A 237 6.16 -26.62 12.06
N PRO A 238 6.08 -25.81 13.13
CA PRO A 238 6.96 -24.67 13.30
C PRO A 238 8.42 -25.14 13.35
N ASN A 239 9.31 -24.41 12.67
CA ASN A 239 10.72 -24.78 12.51
C ASN A 239 10.97 -26.18 11.88
N GLY A 240 9.94 -26.81 11.30
CA GLY A 240 9.97 -28.15 10.69
C GLY A 240 9.55 -29.31 11.60
N PHE A 241 9.26 -29.06 12.87
CA PHE A 241 8.94 -30.08 13.87
C PHE A 241 7.43 -30.13 14.13
N ASN A 242 6.83 -31.32 14.17
CA ASN A 242 5.41 -31.48 14.50
C ASN A 242 5.11 -30.93 15.90
N GLU A 243 4.19 -29.96 16.02
CA GLU A 243 3.86 -29.32 17.30
C GLU A 243 3.21 -30.28 18.32
N ASP A 244 2.55 -31.34 17.81
CA ASP A 244 1.93 -32.39 18.61
C ASP A 244 2.92 -33.42 19.18
N THR A 245 4.22 -33.32 18.90
CA THR A 245 5.23 -34.27 19.38
C THR A 245 6.06 -33.69 20.53
N ASN A 246 6.19 -34.45 21.61
CA ASN A 246 6.99 -34.07 22.78
C ASN A 246 8.49 -34.21 22.47
N TYR A 247 9.20 -33.09 22.36
CA TYR A 247 10.65 -33.02 22.20
C TYR A 247 11.36 -32.52 23.49
N GLY A 248 10.73 -32.73 24.65
CA GLY A 248 11.20 -32.21 25.93
C GLY A 248 11.24 -30.69 25.94
N SER A 249 12.38 -30.11 26.31
CA SER A 249 12.62 -28.66 26.27
C SER A 249 12.64 -28.05 24.86
N ALA A 250 12.68 -28.87 23.80
CA ALA A 250 12.60 -28.43 22.41
C ALA A 250 11.19 -28.57 21.81
N THR A 251 10.17 -28.92 22.60
CA THR A 251 8.78 -29.04 22.12
C THR A 251 8.29 -27.72 21.53
N GLN A 252 7.73 -27.76 20.31
CA GLN A 252 7.32 -26.56 19.57
C GLN A 252 5.82 -26.24 19.67
N CYS A 253 5.14 -26.74 20.71
CA CYS A 253 3.76 -26.37 20.99
C CYS A 253 3.73 -24.95 21.59
N TYR A 254 3.11 -23.99 20.89
CA TYR A 254 3.10 -22.57 21.26
C TYR A 254 1.67 -22.05 21.45
N THR A 255 1.44 -21.15 22.40
CA THR A 255 0.22 -20.31 22.44
C THR A 255 0.43 -18.97 21.73
N LYS A 256 1.65 -18.41 21.86
CA LYS A 256 2.07 -17.13 21.30
C LYS A 256 3.59 -17.10 21.16
N SER A 257 4.11 -16.52 20.09
CA SER A 257 5.51 -16.10 19.98
C SER A 257 5.59 -14.64 19.59
N GLU A 258 6.49 -13.92 20.24
CA GLU A 258 6.72 -12.50 20.07
C GLU A 258 8.20 -12.24 19.80
N MET A 259 8.51 -11.41 18.81
CA MET A 259 9.88 -10.99 18.50
C MET A 259 9.95 -9.46 18.44
N THR A 260 10.81 -8.87 19.25
CA THR A 260 11.14 -7.44 19.18
C THR A 260 12.43 -7.27 18.39
N VAL A 261 12.39 -6.40 17.38
CA VAL A 261 13.54 -6.11 16.51
C VAL A 261 14.25 -4.86 17.02
N SER A 262 15.54 -4.99 17.34
CA SER A 262 16.37 -3.88 17.82
C SER A 262 17.84 -4.09 17.49
N GLY A 263 18.49 -3.08 16.91
CA GLY A 263 19.87 -3.12 16.47
C GLY A 263 20.13 -4.20 15.42
N GLY A 264 19.14 -4.50 14.57
CA GLY A 264 19.19 -5.60 13.60
C GLY A 264 19.16 -7.01 14.21
N ASN A 265 18.84 -7.16 15.51
CA ASN A 265 18.68 -8.44 16.19
C ASN A 265 17.22 -8.69 16.61
N LEU A 266 16.87 -9.96 16.82
CA LEU A 266 15.57 -10.41 17.33
C LEU A 266 15.70 -10.81 18.81
N ALA A 267 14.98 -10.13 19.68
CA ALA A 267 14.70 -10.62 21.04
C ALA A 267 13.37 -11.38 21.01
N VAL A 268 13.43 -12.70 21.16
CA VAL A 268 12.27 -13.60 21.05
C VAL A 268 11.76 -13.98 22.44
N THR A 269 10.45 -13.99 22.62
CA THR A 269 9.75 -14.60 23.76
C THR A 269 8.61 -15.49 23.26
N SER A 270 8.59 -16.74 23.69
CA SER A 270 7.61 -17.75 23.26
C SER A 270 6.91 -18.34 24.48
N ASN A 271 5.59 -18.19 24.52
CA ASN A 271 4.73 -18.84 25.49
C ASN A 271 4.40 -20.24 24.96
N LEU A 272 4.84 -21.28 25.68
CA LEU A 272 4.54 -22.67 25.31
C LEU A 272 3.07 -23.00 25.56
N GLY A 273 2.49 -23.83 24.70
CA GLY A 273 1.18 -24.44 24.88
C GLY A 273 1.25 -25.72 25.71
N THR A 274 0.09 -26.22 26.11
CA THR A 274 -0.01 -27.46 26.90
C THR A 274 -0.12 -28.64 25.95
N LEU A 275 0.93 -29.45 25.83
CA LEU A 275 0.88 -30.67 25.03
C LEU A 275 0.16 -31.78 25.81
N ARG A 276 -1.06 -32.10 25.39
CA ARG A 276 -1.91 -33.14 26.00
C ARG A 276 -1.50 -34.52 25.51
N ASP A 277 -1.75 -35.55 26.33
CA ASP A 277 -1.62 -36.98 25.99
C ASP A 277 -0.21 -37.48 25.56
N ALA A 278 0.83 -36.64 25.63
CA ALA A 278 2.21 -36.99 25.30
C ALA A 278 3.17 -36.89 26.52
N PRO A 279 3.04 -37.73 27.56
CA PRO A 279 3.80 -37.60 28.81
C PRO A 279 5.31 -37.80 28.70
N ASN A 280 5.80 -38.52 27.67
CA ASN A 280 7.22 -38.82 27.48
C ASN A 280 7.75 -38.22 26.17
N VAL A 281 9.07 -37.97 26.12
CA VAL A 281 9.76 -37.55 24.88
C VAL A 281 9.55 -38.59 23.78
N GLY A 282 9.20 -38.12 22.58
CA GLY A 282 8.86 -38.95 21.42
C GLY A 282 7.38 -39.34 21.32
N ASN A 283 6.57 -39.11 22.36
CA ASN A 283 5.12 -39.30 22.25
C ASN A 283 4.50 -38.21 21.38
N THR A 284 3.48 -38.58 20.61
CA THR A 284 2.58 -37.64 19.92
C THR A 284 1.26 -37.54 20.68
N GLY A 285 0.72 -36.33 20.79
CA GLY A 285 -0.50 -35.99 21.50
C GLY A 285 -1.27 -34.91 20.77
N THR A 286 -1.71 -33.86 21.49
CA THR A 286 -2.38 -32.69 20.90
C THR A 286 -1.90 -31.41 21.55
N CYS A 287 -1.41 -30.45 20.77
CA CYS A 287 -1.01 -29.13 21.24
C CYS A 287 -2.23 -28.26 21.60
N ASP A 288 -2.30 -27.79 22.83
CA ASP A 288 -3.30 -26.82 23.28
C ASP A 288 -2.75 -25.40 23.23
N HIS A 289 -3.09 -24.69 22.14
CA HIS A 289 -2.75 -23.28 21.93
C HIS A 289 -3.47 -22.31 22.89
N THR A 290 -4.42 -22.78 23.71
CA THR A 290 -5.22 -21.91 24.60
C THR A 290 -4.73 -21.95 26.06
N VAL A 291 -3.95 -22.96 26.45
CA VAL A 291 -3.47 -23.13 27.83
C VAL A 291 -1.95 -23.05 27.87
N VAL A 292 -1.43 -21.96 28.45
CA VAL A 292 0.02 -21.74 28.62
C VAL A 292 0.61 -22.80 29.56
N SER A 293 1.74 -23.38 29.15
CA SER A 293 2.51 -24.35 29.94
C SER A 293 3.86 -23.76 30.37
N GLY A 294 4.19 -23.92 31.65
CA GLY A 294 5.50 -23.56 32.21
C GLY A 294 5.82 -22.05 32.16
N THR A 295 7.11 -21.74 32.11
CA THR A 295 7.64 -20.37 32.00
C THR A 295 7.92 -20.06 30.51
N PRO A 296 7.68 -18.82 30.03
CA PRO A 296 8.05 -18.44 28.67
C PRO A 296 9.53 -18.70 28.37
N LEU A 297 9.81 -19.18 27.15
CA LEU A 297 11.17 -19.27 26.64
C LEU A 297 11.58 -17.91 26.08
N SER A 298 12.78 -17.42 26.43
CA SER A 298 13.32 -16.18 25.86
C SER A 298 14.74 -16.38 25.36
N PHE A 299 15.03 -15.84 24.18
CA PHE A 299 16.36 -15.91 23.55
C PHE A 299 16.56 -14.75 22.58
N THR A 300 17.79 -14.23 22.52
CA THR A 300 18.15 -13.08 21.67
C THR A 300 19.13 -13.53 20.60
N SER A 301 18.91 -13.13 19.34
CA SER A 301 19.85 -13.40 18.26
C SER A 301 21.15 -12.61 18.45
N THR A 302 22.26 -13.18 18.00
CA THR A 302 23.54 -12.48 17.86
C THR A 302 23.75 -11.93 16.45
N ALA A 303 23.01 -12.44 15.45
CA ALA A 303 22.99 -11.90 14.08
C ALA A 303 21.70 -12.29 13.34
N VAL A 304 21.24 -11.37 12.47
CA VAL A 304 20.19 -11.62 11.46
C VAL A 304 20.74 -11.22 10.09
N LEU A 305 20.73 -12.16 9.14
CA LEU A 305 21.06 -11.93 7.75
C LEU A 305 19.78 -12.02 6.91
N ILE A 306 19.59 -11.06 6.01
CA ILE A 306 18.55 -11.03 4.98
C ILE A 306 19.25 -10.80 3.65
N GLU A 307 18.95 -11.61 2.65
CA GLU A 307 19.61 -11.61 1.33
C GLU A 307 18.68 -12.12 0.22
N ASN A 308 19.16 -12.13 -1.03
CA ASN A 308 18.47 -12.70 -2.20
C ASN A 308 16.99 -12.27 -2.36
N VAL A 309 16.72 -10.99 -2.09
CA VAL A 309 15.39 -10.40 -2.12
C VAL A 309 14.80 -10.42 -3.55
N LYS A 310 13.56 -10.88 -3.68
CA LYS A 310 12.84 -11.04 -4.95
C LYS A 310 11.47 -10.37 -4.90
N SER A 311 11.09 -9.77 -6.03
CA SER A 311 9.73 -9.26 -6.30
C SER A 311 9.17 -8.42 -5.16
N ASN A 312 9.92 -7.40 -4.73
CA ASN A 312 9.54 -6.46 -3.67
C ASN A 312 9.11 -7.16 -2.36
N GLY A 313 9.99 -8.00 -1.81
CA GLY A 313 9.77 -8.68 -0.52
C GLY A 313 8.82 -9.88 -0.59
N ALA A 314 8.35 -10.28 -1.77
CA ALA A 314 7.53 -11.48 -1.93
C ALA A 314 8.28 -12.79 -1.63
N CYS A 315 9.61 -12.77 -1.71
CA CYS A 315 10.50 -13.78 -1.14
C CYS A 315 11.86 -13.13 -0.82
N PHE A 316 12.46 -13.46 0.32
CA PHE A 316 13.86 -13.20 0.64
C PHE A 316 14.45 -14.34 1.47
N ASP A 317 15.76 -14.57 1.38
CA ASP A 317 16.44 -15.53 2.23
C ASP A 317 16.71 -14.89 3.58
N ILE A 318 16.57 -15.68 4.66
CA ILE A 318 16.81 -15.23 6.03
C ILE A 318 17.59 -16.28 6.82
N SER A 319 18.59 -15.82 7.57
CA SER A 319 19.31 -16.62 8.57
C SER A 319 19.35 -15.88 9.91
N VAL A 320 19.02 -16.57 10.99
CA VAL A 320 19.03 -16.04 12.37
C VAL A 320 19.96 -16.91 13.22
N THR A 321 20.96 -16.27 13.83
CA THR A 321 21.93 -16.94 14.72
C THR A 321 21.64 -16.59 16.16
N TYR A 322 21.54 -17.61 17.02
CA TYR A 322 21.42 -17.50 18.47
C TYR A 322 22.66 -18.13 19.14
N PRO A 323 22.91 -17.89 20.44
CA PRO A 323 24.11 -18.42 21.11
C PRO A 323 24.27 -19.95 21.08
N SER A 324 23.16 -20.70 20.99
CA SER A 324 23.15 -22.17 21.07
C SER A 324 22.59 -22.89 19.84
N PHE A 325 21.99 -22.16 18.89
CA PHE A 325 21.42 -22.73 17.66
C PHE A 325 21.29 -21.67 16.57
N LYS A 326 20.98 -22.12 15.36
CA LYS A 326 20.72 -21.27 14.21
C LYS A 326 19.47 -21.73 13.47
N GLN A 327 18.80 -20.79 12.83
CA GLN A 327 17.67 -21.04 11.94
C GLN A 327 17.93 -20.38 10.59
N ALA A 328 17.54 -21.05 9.51
CA ALA A 328 17.67 -20.54 8.15
C ALA A 328 16.46 -20.95 7.30
N GLY A 329 16.14 -20.15 6.28
CA GLY A 329 15.06 -20.41 5.35
C GLY A 329 14.69 -19.17 4.55
N ARG A 330 13.39 -18.95 4.36
CA ARG A 330 12.86 -17.88 3.52
C ARG A 330 11.75 -17.09 4.22
N GLY A 331 11.71 -15.79 3.97
CA GLY A 331 10.70 -14.86 4.45
C GLY A 331 9.90 -14.21 3.32
N LYS A 332 8.75 -13.65 3.66
CA LYS A 332 7.89 -12.83 2.80
C LYS A 332 7.22 -11.72 3.61
N LEU A 333 7.14 -10.52 3.05
CA LEU A 333 6.28 -9.45 3.55
C LEU A 333 4.96 -9.36 2.74
N SER A 334 3.89 -8.91 3.39
CA SER A 334 2.71 -8.38 2.70
C SER A 334 3.05 -7.05 2.01
N GLY A 335 2.32 -6.69 0.96
CA GLY A 335 2.58 -5.46 0.20
C GLY A 335 2.42 -4.17 1.02
N ASP A 336 1.71 -4.21 2.15
CA ASP A 336 1.55 -3.10 3.10
C ASP A 336 2.53 -3.15 4.28
N GLY A 337 3.42 -4.16 4.33
CA GLY A 337 4.40 -4.35 5.40
C GLY A 337 3.85 -4.78 6.76
N LYS A 338 2.55 -5.05 6.89
CA LYS A 338 1.90 -5.39 8.18
C LYS A 338 1.96 -6.87 8.55
N THR A 339 2.35 -7.74 7.61
CA THR A 339 2.47 -9.18 7.85
C THR A 339 3.82 -9.67 7.36
N LEU A 340 4.54 -10.35 8.24
CA LEU A 340 5.76 -11.09 7.92
C LEU A 340 5.44 -12.59 8.01
N THR A 341 5.68 -13.35 6.94
CA THR A 341 5.68 -14.82 6.99
C THR A 341 7.12 -15.31 6.95
N LEU A 342 7.49 -16.16 7.91
CA LEU A 342 8.77 -16.86 7.94
C LEU A 342 8.53 -18.36 7.74
N GLU A 343 9.29 -18.97 6.85
CA GLU A 343 9.39 -20.42 6.68
C GLU A 343 10.86 -20.79 6.87
N ILE A 344 11.21 -20.95 8.14
CA ILE A 344 12.56 -21.20 8.64
C ILE A 344 12.63 -22.58 9.31
N PHE A 345 13.83 -23.14 9.34
CA PHE A 345 14.15 -24.44 9.91
C PHE A 345 15.48 -24.35 10.65
N PHE A 346 15.77 -25.29 11.55
CA PHE A 346 17.09 -25.34 12.18
C PHE A 346 18.20 -25.62 11.14
N GLU A 347 19.32 -24.89 11.25
CA GLU A 347 20.44 -25.00 10.30
C GLU A 347 20.95 -26.45 10.21
N ASN A 348 21.33 -26.88 9.00
CA ASN A 348 21.79 -28.24 8.67
C ASN A 348 20.72 -29.35 8.72
N GLN A 349 19.47 -29.07 9.12
CA GLN A 349 18.38 -30.05 9.06
C GLN A 349 17.57 -29.98 7.76
N ALA A 350 17.55 -28.82 7.10
CA ALA A 350 16.75 -28.54 5.91
C ALA A 350 17.61 -28.22 4.68
N VAL A 351 17.18 -28.72 3.51
CA VAL A 351 17.66 -28.29 2.19
C VAL A 351 16.47 -27.82 1.35
N GLY A 352 16.69 -26.90 0.40
CA GLY A 352 15.63 -26.38 -0.48
C GLY A 352 14.66 -25.38 0.17
N ALA A 353 15.05 -24.81 1.32
CA ALA A 353 14.27 -23.81 2.08
C ALA A 353 14.53 -22.35 1.70
N ASN A 354 15.30 -22.08 0.64
CA ASN A 354 15.62 -20.72 0.18
C ASN A 354 14.77 -20.29 -1.03
N CYS A 355 14.75 -18.99 -1.31
CA CYS A 355 14.07 -18.35 -2.43
C CYS A 355 14.67 -18.68 -3.80
N ALA A 356 15.85 -19.30 -3.86
CA ALA A 356 16.39 -19.89 -5.09
C ALA A 356 15.67 -21.21 -5.43
N ALA A 357 15.36 -22.04 -4.44
CA ALA A 357 14.61 -23.28 -4.61
C ALA A 357 13.11 -23.06 -4.81
N GLY A 358 12.50 -22.08 -4.13
CA GLY A 358 11.10 -21.69 -4.35
C GLY A 358 10.61 -20.60 -3.40
N VAL A 359 9.43 -20.03 -3.71
CA VAL A 359 8.79 -19.01 -2.85
C VAL A 359 8.27 -19.61 -1.54
N VAL A 360 8.01 -18.78 -0.52
CA VAL A 360 7.41 -19.19 0.76
C VAL A 360 6.18 -20.09 0.55
N GLY A 361 6.20 -21.29 1.15
CA GLY A 361 5.19 -22.33 1.00
C GLY A 361 5.38 -23.30 -0.17
N SER A 362 6.46 -23.19 -0.96
CA SER A 362 6.76 -24.16 -2.02
C SER A 362 7.19 -25.50 -1.44
N ARG A 363 6.69 -26.61 -2.02
CA ARG A 363 7.06 -27.99 -1.68
C ARG A 363 8.45 -28.38 -2.21
N THR A 364 9.46 -27.65 -1.74
CA THR A 364 10.87 -27.75 -2.16
C THR A 364 11.78 -28.17 -1.01
N VAL A 365 11.27 -28.15 0.22
CA VAL A 365 12.02 -28.45 1.43
C VAL A 365 12.13 -29.95 1.64
N LYS A 366 13.35 -30.43 1.92
CA LYS A 366 13.57 -31.75 2.51
C LYS A 366 14.15 -31.60 3.90
N LEU A 367 13.61 -32.33 4.88
CA LEU A 367 14.15 -32.43 6.24
C LEU A 367 14.84 -33.79 6.40
N ASN A 368 16.12 -33.80 6.78
CA ASN A 368 16.91 -35.03 6.91
C ASN A 368 16.82 -35.96 5.67
N ASN A 369 16.84 -35.36 4.47
CA ASN A 369 16.65 -35.99 3.15
C ASN A 369 15.24 -36.52 2.81
N ALA A 370 14.27 -36.48 3.72
CA ALA A 370 12.86 -36.80 3.45
C ALA A 370 12.09 -35.54 2.99
N ASP A 371 11.11 -35.70 2.09
CA ASP A 371 10.27 -34.58 1.63
C ASP A 371 9.42 -34.03 2.78
N PHE A 372 9.43 -32.71 2.97
CA PHE A 372 8.63 -32.06 4.00
C PHE A 372 7.17 -31.93 3.56
N THR A 373 6.26 -32.53 4.33
CA THR A 373 4.81 -32.56 4.05
C THR A 373 3.98 -31.67 4.98
N GLY A 374 4.59 -31.14 6.04
CA GLY A 374 3.94 -30.28 7.04
C GLY A 374 3.75 -28.82 6.60
N ASN A 375 3.39 -27.97 7.56
CA ASN A 375 3.29 -26.52 7.36
C ASN A 375 4.27 -25.82 8.31
N ALA A 376 5.29 -25.13 7.78
CA ALA A 376 6.29 -24.39 8.57
C ALA A 376 6.16 -22.86 8.48
N ARG A 377 5.07 -22.36 7.88
CA ARG A 377 4.83 -20.93 7.62
C ARG A 377 4.35 -20.21 8.88
N GLN A 378 5.30 -19.69 9.65
CA GLN A 378 5.08 -18.87 10.85
C GLN A 378 4.64 -17.47 10.40
N VAL A 379 3.42 -17.05 10.75
CA VAL A 379 2.87 -15.75 10.33
C VAL A 379 2.89 -14.77 11.50
N TYR A 380 3.47 -13.59 11.29
CA TYR A 380 3.61 -12.56 12.30
C TYR A 380 2.90 -11.28 11.86
N ALA A 381 2.05 -10.74 12.74
CA ALA A 381 1.58 -9.37 12.65
C ALA A 381 2.73 -8.41 13.01
N VAL A 382 2.97 -7.39 12.19
CA VAL A 382 4.02 -6.37 12.36
C VAL A 382 3.40 -5.11 12.94
N SER A 383 3.83 -4.72 14.14
CA SER A 383 3.39 -3.49 14.81
C SER A 383 4.59 -2.69 15.35
N ALA A 384 4.37 -1.45 15.79
CA ALA A 384 5.39 -0.73 16.55
C ALA A 384 5.67 -1.44 17.88
N ALA A 385 6.92 -1.47 18.33
CA ALA A 385 7.20 -1.74 19.73
C ALA A 385 6.55 -0.63 20.59
N GLN A 386 5.90 -1.03 21.68
CA GLN A 386 5.30 -0.15 22.69
C GLN A 386 6.29 0.12 23.82
#